data_AF-A0A662J5K4-F1
#
_entry.id   AF-A0A662J5K4-F1
#
_cell.length_a   1.000
_cell.length_b   1.000
_cell.length_c   1.000
_cell.angle_alpha   90.00
_cell.angle_beta   90.00
_cell.angle_gamma   90.00
#
_symmetry.space_group_name_H-M   'P 1'
#
loop_
_entity.id
_entity.type
_entity.pdbx_description
1 polymer ?
#
loop_
_entity_poly.entity_id
_entity_poly.type
_entity_poly.pdbx_seq_one_letter_code
_entity_poly.pdbx_strand_id
1 'polypeptide(L)'
;LRKALELGAKPIAPKRAVETLRALKVYTPPIKLYTYPEEMGEYEALDAGFTPIVVGKIASKPTTSEDTKKAVEEFTRIPVDLIVFVGGDGTAKDVMEANKLGIPVAGVPAGVKMHSSVFAVTPEAAARLVAHFAFTGLPTRMAEVMDVDEQAFREGRVSAKLLGYMPTPYEPTLVQHVKKASSIDQERLEQLEAARKVVESMEPGVAYILGPGTTVQAIAELLGLEKTLLGVDVVMDGEMVVKDANEERLLRAIEGVRAKIVVSPIGGQGFIFGRGNQQISPEVIRKVGKENIVVVATRKKLKDLDALRVDTGDPELDMKLRGKIKVLAGDEVVEMEVL
;
A
#
# COMPACT_ATOMS: atom_id res chain seq x y z
N LEU A 1 15.13 6.90 -20.34
CA LEU A 1 14.25 7.06 -21.53
C LEU A 1 15.02 7.12 -22.87
N ARG A 2 15.92 8.09 -23.10
CA ARG A 2 16.66 8.28 -24.38
C ARG A 2 17.36 7.01 -24.91
N LYS A 3 18.11 6.33 -24.04
CA LYS A 3 18.83 5.07 -24.34
C LYS A 3 17.91 3.87 -24.63
N ALA A 4 16.65 3.88 -24.16
CA ALA A 4 15.67 2.81 -24.39
C ALA A 4 14.90 3.03 -25.70
N LEU A 5 14.63 4.30 -26.05
CA LEU A 5 14.09 4.69 -27.35
C LEU A 5 15.11 4.40 -28.47
N GLU A 6 16.40 4.63 -28.22
CA GLU A 6 17.49 4.26 -29.13
C GLU A 6 17.62 2.73 -29.35
N LEU A 7 17.12 1.92 -28.40
CA LEU A 7 17.09 0.45 -28.49
C LEU A 7 15.75 -0.09 -29.06
N GLY A 8 14.90 0.78 -29.62
CA GLY A 8 13.66 0.38 -30.29
C GLY A 8 12.46 0.13 -29.36
N ALA A 9 12.54 0.52 -28.09
CA ALA A 9 11.40 0.42 -27.17
C ALA A 9 10.29 1.40 -27.58
N LYS A 10 9.08 0.91 -27.85
CA LYS A 10 7.92 1.76 -28.11
C LYS A 10 7.41 2.38 -26.80
N PRO A 11 7.07 3.68 -26.76
CA PRO A 11 6.50 4.30 -25.56
C PRO A 11 5.17 3.65 -25.20
N ILE A 12 5.06 3.15 -23.96
CA ILE A 12 3.87 2.43 -23.45
C ILE A 12 2.83 3.42 -22.92
N ALA A 13 3.24 4.62 -22.51
CA ALA A 13 2.38 5.63 -21.89
C ALA A 13 1.17 6.05 -22.77
N PRO A 14 1.32 6.34 -24.08
CA PRO A 14 0.16 6.67 -24.94
C PRO A 14 -0.91 5.57 -24.94
N LYS A 15 -0.48 4.31 -25.04
CA LYS A 15 -1.40 3.17 -25.02
C LYS A 15 -2.16 3.08 -23.69
N ARG A 16 -1.46 3.27 -22.56
CA ARG A 16 -2.05 3.25 -21.22
C ARG A 16 -3.04 4.40 -20.99
N ALA A 17 -2.74 5.57 -21.55
CA ALA A 17 -3.64 6.71 -21.51
C ALA A 17 -4.94 6.42 -22.27
N VAL A 18 -4.84 5.88 -23.50
CA VAL A 18 -6.02 5.45 -24.29
C VAL A 18 -6.82 4.37 -23.56
N GLU A 19 -6.17 3.33 -23.01
CA GLU A 19 -6.81 2.28 -22.21
C GLU A 19 -7.62 2.88 -21.05
N THR A 20 -7.01 3.81 -20.30
CA THR A 20 -7.65 4.50 -19.17
C THR A 20 -8.86 5.32 -19.63
N LEU A 21 -8.69 6.14 -20.67
CA LEU A 21 -9.76 7.03 -21.15
C LEU A 21 -10.91 6.24 -21.76
N ARG A 22 -10.65 5.16 -22.51
CA ARG A 22 -11.70 4.27 -23.01
C ARG A 22 -12.46 3.61 -21.87
N ALA A 23 -11.76 3.12 -20.85
CA ALA A 23 -12.41 2.57 -19.66
C ALA A 23 -13.25 3.63 -18.95
N LEU A 24 -12.72 4.85 -18.77
CA LEU A 24 -13.44 5.98 -18.16
C LEU A 24 -14.74 6.28 -18.91
N LYS A 25 -14.70 6.30 -20.24
CA LYS A 25 -15.87 6.56 -21.08
C LYS A 25 -17.03 5.59 -20.85
N VAL A 26 -16.76 4.34 -20.45
CA VAL A 26 -17.80 3.35 -20.10
C VAL A 26 -18.54 3.74 -18.81
N TYR A 27 -17.85 4.41 -17.89
CA TYR A 27 -18.38 4.71 -16.57
C TYR A 27 -19.06 6.07 -16.46
N THR A 28 -18.91 7.02 -17.40
CA THR A 28 -19.10 8.45 -17.05
C THR A 28 -20.33 9.16 -17.68
N PRO A 29 -21.00 10.08 -16.95
CA PRO A 29 -21.72 11.26 -17.45
C PRO A 29 -20.72 12.27 -18.07
N PRO A 30 -21.16 13.41 -18.65
CA PRO A 30 -20.24 14.36 -19.28
C PRO A 30 -19.22 14.97 -18.30
N ILE A 31 -17.93 14.66 -18.50
CA ILE A 31 -16.79 15.36 -17.87
C ILE A 31 -16.19 16.37 -18.84
N LYS A 32 -15.71 17.50 -18.30
CA LYS A 32 -14.96 18.49 -19.06
C LYS A 32 -13.48 18.13 -19.02
N LEU A 33 -13.00 17.48 -20.09
CA LEU A 33 -11.61 17.03 -20.18
C LEU A 33 -10.74 18.17 -20.72
N TYR A 34 -9.72 18.57 -19.96
CA TYR A 34 -8.64 19.43 -20.43
C TYR A 34 -7.39 18.58 -20.67
N THR A 35 -6.66 18.87 -21.74
CA THR A 35 -5.40 18.20 -22.06
C THR A 35 -4.34 19.23 -22.43
N TYR A 36 -3.08 18.82 -22.38
CA TYR A 36 -2.01 19.54 -23.06
C TYR A 36 -1.96 19.09 -24.53
N PRO A 37 -1.35 19.87 -25.45
CA PRO A 37 -1.41 19.56 -26.88
C PRO A 37 -0.73 18.25 -27.23
N GLU A 38 -1.16 17.68 -28.35
CA GLU A 38 -0.54 16.56 -29.05
C GLU A 38 -0.28 15.31 -28.18
N GLU A 39 0.98 14.84 -28.12
CA GLU A 39 1.44 13.62 -27.41
C GLU A 39 1.33 13.71 -25.88
N MET A 40 0.87 14.86 -25.36
CA MET A 40 0.65 15.09 -23.93
C MET A 40 -0.84 14.97 -23.54
N GLY A 41 -1.59 14.16 -24.28
CA GLY A 41 -2.95 13.73 -23.93
C GLY A 41 -4.03 14.11 -24.94
N GLU A 42 -3.79 15.06 -25.84
CA GLU A 42 -4.76 15.44 -26.89
C GLU A 42 -5.02 14.26 -27.83
N TYR A 43 -3.97 13.65 -28.38
CA TYR A 43 -4.12 12.55 -29.33
C TYR A 43 -4.79 11.34 -28.69
N GLU A 44 -4.44 11.01 -27.46
CA GLU A 44 -5.01 9.89 -26.72
C GLU A 44 -6.48 10.14 -26.33
N ALA A 45 -6.83 11.37 -25.98
CA ALA A 45 -8.21 11.77 -25.73
C ALA A 45 -9.07 11.66 -26.99
N LEU A 46 -8.57 12.13 -28.13
CA LEU A 46 -9.26 12.00 -29.42
C LEU A 46 -9.42 10.52 -29.82
N ASP A 47 -8.41 9.68 -29.65
CA ASP A 47 -8.47 8.23 -29.96
C ASP A 47 -9.42 7.45 -29.01
N ALA A 48 -9.58 7.92 -27.77
CA ALA A 48 -10.60 7.42 -26.86
C ALA A 48 -12.01 7.99 -27.16
N GLY A 49 -12.11 8.94 -28.09
CA GLY A 49 -13.34 9.58 -28.55
C GLY A 49 -13.89 10.62 -27.58
N PHE A 50 -13.03 11.33 -26.85
CA PHE A 50 -13.37 12.55 -26.12
C PHE A 50 -13.19 13.77 -27.02
N THR A 51 -13.78 14.89 -26.63
CA THR A 51 -13.53 16.21 -27.24
C THR A 51 -12.82 17.07 -26.19
N PRO A 52 -11.48 16.98 -26.09
CA PRO A 52 -10.73 17.69 -25.06
C PRO A 52 -10.67 19.20 -25.36
N ILE A 53 -10.52 19.99 -24.30
CA ILE A 53 -10.13 21.39 -24.40
C ILE A 53 -8.62 21.45 -24.22
N VAL A 54 -7.93 21.73 -25.32
CA VAL A 54 -6.47 21.78 -25.36
C VAL A 54 -6.01 23.15 -24.84
N VAL A 55 -5.06 23.14 -23.89
CA VAL A 55 -4.52 24.35 -23.27
C VAL A 55 -3.00 24.40 -23.36
N GLY A 56 -2.43 25.59 -23.47
CA GLY A 56 -0.98 25.79 -23.53
C GLY A 56 -0.36 25.42 -24.89
N LYS A 57 0.95 25.15 -24.87
CA LYS A 57 1.76 24.86 -26.06
C LYS A 57 3.02 24.05 -25.68
N ILE A 58 3.32 23.01 -26.44
CA ILE A 58 4.58 22.27 -26.28
C ILE A 58 5.76 23.15 -26.72
N ALA A 59 6.85 23.15 -25.94
CA ALA A 59 8.04 23.92 -26.24
C ALA A 59 9.03 23.18 -27.15
N SER A 60 9.04 21.85 -27.12
CA SER A 60 9.96 21.01 -27.90
C SER A 60 9.41 19.62 -28.20
N LYS A 61 9.85 19.00 -29.31
CA LYS A 61 9.63 17.59 -29.61
C LYS A 61 10.99 16.86 -29.68
N PRO A 62 11.21 15.74 -28.96
CA PRO A 62 10.28 15.10 -28.03
C PRO A 62 10.00 15.97 -26.79
N THR A 63 8.84 15.79 -26.18
CA THR A 63 8.47 16.46 -24.92
C THR A 63 9.40 16.09 -23.76
N THR A 64 9.47 17.00 -22.79
CA THR A 64 10.40 16.96 -21.65
C THR A 64 9.65 17.08 -20.31
N SER A 65 10.38 16.87 -19.21
CA SER A 65 9.86 17.13 -17.85
C SER A 65 9.36 18.57 -17.68
N GLU A 66 10.00 19.52 -18.35
CA GLU A 66 9.60 20.93 -18.34
C GLU A 66 8.23 21.16 -19.00
N ASP A 67 7.92 20.42 -20.06
CA ASP A 67 6.60 20.46 -20.68
C ASP A 67 5.52 19.91 -19.72
N THR A 68 5.85 18.89 -18.92
CA THR A 68 4.95 18.36 -17.87
C THR A 68 4.68 19.41 -16.78
N LYS A 69 5.72 20.09 -16.31
CA LYS A 69 5.57 21.15 -15.29
C LYS A 69 4.70 22.30 -15.79
N LYS A 70 4.94 22.76 -17.02
CA LYS A 70 4.14 23.81 -17.66
C LYS A 70 2.68 23.39 -17.83
N ALA A 71 2.41 22.15 -18.23
CA ALA A 71 1.05 21.64 -18.33
C ALA A 71 0.31 21.73 -17.00
N VAL A 72 0.95 21.27 -15.91
CA VAL A 72 0.38 21.33 -14.56
C VAL A 72 0.18 22.77 -14.10
N GLU A 73 1.15 23.66 -14.32
CA GLU A 73 1.03 25.08 -14.00
C GLU A 73 -0.16 25.74 -14.71
N GLU A 74 -0.36 25.46 -16.00
CA GLU A 74 -1.52 25.98 -16.73
C GLU A 74 -2.84 25.40 -16.20
N PHE A 75 -2.86 24.11 -15.83
CA PHE A 75 -4.03 23.50 -15.19
C PHE A 75 -4.36 24.16 -13.85
N THR A 76 -3.36 24.63 -13.08
CA THR A 76 -3.63 25.35 -11.82
C THR A 76 -4.34 26.69 -12.00
N ARG A 77 -4.32 27.26 -13.22
CA ARG A 77 -5.02 28.52 -13.56
C ARG A 77 -6.45 28.31 -14.03
N ILE A 78 -6.87 27.06 -14.16
CA ILE A 78 -8.19 26.63 -14.62
C ILE A 78 -8.88 25.94 -13.43
N PRO A 79 -10.20 26.05 -13.25
CA PRO A 79 -10.92 25.32 -12.22
C PRO A 79 -11.00 23.82 -12.59
N VAL A 80 -9.91 23.09 -12.39
CA VAL A 80 -9.85 21.63 -12.55
C VAL A 80 -9.93 20.96 -11.18
N ASP A 81 -10.77 19.94 -11.06
CA ASP A 81 -11.01 19.23 -9.79
C ASP A 81 -9.98 18.11 -9.53
N LEU A 82 -9.37 17.57 -10.59
CA LEU A 82 -8.45 16.44 -10.55
C LEU A 82 -7.46 16.51 -11.72
N ILE A 83 -6.18 16.26 -11.44
CA ILE A 83 -5.14 16.08 -12.47
C ILE A 83 -4.86 14.59 -12.63
N VAL A 84 -5.02 14.07 -13.84
CA VAL A 84 -4.65 12.69 -14.18
C VAL A 84 -3.39 12.71 -15.04
N PHE A 85 -2.38 11.94 -14.66
CA PHE A 85 -1.12 11.87 -15.41
C PHE A 85 -0.73 10.40 -15.66
N VAL A 86 -0.07 10.15 -16.79
CA VAL A 86 0.35 8.80 -17.20
C VAL A 86 1.87 8.78 -17.28
N GLY A 87 2.52 7.96 -16.47
CA GLY A 87 3.99 8.03 -16.41
C GLY A 87 4.65 7.18 -15.34
N GLY A 88 5.89 7.56 -15.04
CA GLY A 88 6.79 6.99 -14.03
C GLY A 88 6.86 7.84 -12.76
N ASP A 89 7.64 7.42 -11.75
CA ASP A 89 7.91 8.23 -10.54
C ASP A 89 8.54 9.59 -10.89
N GLY A 90 9.36 9.66 -11.95
CA GLY A 90 9.87 10.94 -12.47
C GLY A 90 8.76 11.90 -12.89
N THR A 91 7.69 11.39 -13.53
CA THR A 91 6.52 12.21 -13.87
C THR A 91 5.75 12.64 -12.63
N ALA A 92 5.61 11.76 -11.62
CA ALA A 92 4.98 12.11 -10.35
C ALA A 92 5.75 13.23 -9.62
N LYS A 93 7.08 13.18 -9.67
CA LYS A 93 7.96 14.25 -9.17
C LYS A 93 7.72 15.57 -9.91
N ASP A 94 7.70 15.56 -11.24
CA ASP A 94 7.46 16.77 -12.04
C ASP A 94 6.08 17.38 -11.73
N VAL A 95 5.04 16.54 -11.60
CA VAL A 95 3.69 16.97 -11.21
C VAL A 95 3.69 17.56 -9.79
N MET A 96 4.37 16.94 -8.83
CA MET A 96 4.47 17.44 -7.45
C MET A 96 5.18 18.80 -7.39
N GLU A 97 6.27 18.96 -8.15
CA GLU A 97 7.01 20.21 -8.18
C GLU A 97 6.16 21.35 -8.74
N ALA A 98 5.33 21.09 -9.75
CA ALA A 98 4.50 22.11 -10.40
C ALA A 98 3.13 22.36 -9.75
N ASN A 99 2.54 21.37 -9.07
CA ASN A 99 1.20 21.46 -8.48
C ASN A 99 1.19 22.22 -7.14
N LYS A 100 1.49 23.53 -7.18
CA LYS A 100 1.59 24.37 -5.98
C LYS A 100 0.26 24.61 -5.26
N LEU A 101 -0.86 24.49 -5.97
CA LEU A 101 -2.20 24.65 -5.39
C LEU A 101 -2.72 23.41 -4.67
N GLY A 102 -2.01 22.28 -4.76
CA GLY A 102 -2.44 21.03 -4.12
C GLY A 102 -3.72 20.48 -4.73
N ILE A 103 -3.89 20.60 -6.05
CA ILE A 103 -5.01 19.97 -6.75
C ILE A 103 -4.87 18.46 -6.60
N PRO A 104 -5.94 17.70 -6.33
CA PRO A 104 -5.87 16.25 -6.26
C PRO A 104 -5.26 15.65 -7.54
N VAL A 105 -4.46 14.60 -7.40
CA VAL A 105 -3.81 13.92 -8.53
C VAL A 105 -4.10 12.42 -8.55
N ALA A 106 -4.19 11.83 -9.74
CA ALA A 106 -4.26 10.39 -9.93
C ALA A 106 -3.26 9.94 -11.00
N GLY A 107 -2.33 9.06 -10.61
CA GLY A 107 -1.31 8.51 -11.51
C GLY A 107 -1.78 7.24 -12.21
N VAL A 108 -1.55 7.16 -13.52
CA VAL A 108 -1.71 5.95 -14.33
C VAL A 108 -0.33 5.32 -14.59
N PRO A 109 -0.12 4.06 -14.20
CA PRO A 109 1.18 3.42 -14.35
C PRO A 109 1.50 3.14 -15.83
N ALA A 110 2.60 3.70 -16.33
CA ALA A 110 3.10 3.42 -17.68
C ALA A 110 4.05 2.20 -17.75
N GLY A 111 4.41 1.60 -16.60
CA GLY A 111 5.39 0.50 -16.49
C GLY A 111 5.30 -0.24 -15.15
N VAL A 112 6.26 -1.14 -14.88
CA VAL A 112 6.19 -2.14 -13.78
C VAL A 112 6.88 -1.73 -12.46
N LYS A 113 7.27 -0.46 -12.27
CA LYS A 113 8.07 -0.03 -11.10
C LYS A 113 7.69 1.38 -10.65
N MET A 114 6.54 1.47 -9.98
CA MET A 114 6.02 2.72 -9.43
C MET A 114 6.09 2.64 -7.91
N HIS A 115 6.88 3.51 -7.29
CA HIS A 115 7.10 3.54 -5.84
C HIS A 115 6.26 4.62 -5.14
N SER A 116 5.81 5.65 -5.87
CA SER A 116 4.93 6.68 -5.33
C SER A 116 3.52 6.15 -5.09
N SER A 117 2.92 6.55 -3.98
CA SER A 117 1.58 6.11 -3.54
C SER A 117 0.41 6.82 -4.26
N VAL A 118 0.72 7.60 -5.29
CA VAL A 118 -0.25 8.36 -6.10
C VAL A 118 -0.75 7.60 -7.33
N PHE A 119 -0.16 6.42 -7.62
CA PHE A 119 -0.53 5.61 -8.78
C PHE A 119 -1.62 4.61 -8.46
N ALA A 120 -2.56 4.45 -9.39
CA ALA A 120 -3.47 3.32 -9.39
C ALA A 120 -2.73 2.02 -9.74
N VAL A 121 -3.28 0.88 -9.32
CA VAL A 121 -2.70 -0.44 -9.60
C VAL A 121 -2.75 -0.85 -11.07
N THR A 122 -3.71 -0.31 -11.83
CA THR A 122 -3.93 -0.58 -13.27
C THR A 122 -4.58 0.64 -13.95
N PRO A 123 -4.48 0.79 -15.28
CA PRO A 123 -5.26 1.77 -16.06
C PRO A 123 -6.76 1.72 -15.78
N GLU A 124 -7.33 0.52 -15.69
CA GLU A 124 -8.75 0.32 -15.41
C GLU A 124 -9.10 0.76 -13.98
N ALA A 125 -8.21 0.55 -13.02
CA ALA A 125 -8.39 1.06 -11.66
C ALA A 125 -8.30 2.59 -11.61
N ALA A 126 -7.40 3.21 -12.37
CA ALA A 126 -7.33 4.66 -12.48
C ALA A 126 -8.62 5.23 -13.08
N ALA A 127 -9.13 4.61 -14.14
CA ALA A 127 -10.39 5.03 -14.77
C ALA A 127 -11.57 4.96 -13.80
N ARG A 128 -11.69 3.88 -13.02
CA ARG A 128 -12.72 3.76 -11.97
C ARG A 128 -12.56 4.82 -10.88
N LEU A 129 -11.34 5.04 -10.40
CA LEU A 129 -11.05 6.04 -9.38
C LEU A 129 -11.44 7.46 -9.84
N VAL A 130 -11.09 7.81 -11.09
CA VAL A 130 -11.45 9.10 -11.70
C VAL A 130 -12.96 9.24 -11.84
N ALA A 131 -13.64 8.21 -12.38
CA ALA A 131 -15.09 8.22 -12.51
C ALA A 131 -15.75 8.42 -11.15
N HIS A 132 -15.37 7.61 -10.16
CA HIS A 132 -15.95 7.63 -8.83
C HIS A 132 -15.68 8.95 -8.11
N PHE A 133 -14.48 9.52 -8.20
CA PHE A 133 -14.20 10.86 -7.69
C PHE A 133 -15.12 11.90 -8.32
N ALA A 134 -15.33 11.86 -9.64
CA ALA A 134 -16.22 12.78 -10.33
C ALA A 134 -17.71 12.60 -9.94
N PHE A 135 -18.15 11.38 -9.62
CA PHE A 135 -19.53 11.09 -9.23
C PHE A 135 -19.87 11.39 -7.78
N THR A 136 -18.98 11.02 -6.86
CA THR A 136 -19.30 10.99 -5.43
C THR A 136 -18.47 11.98 -4.62
N GLY A 137 -17.50 12.67 -5.23
CA GLY A 137 -16.57 13.54 -4.53
C GLY A 137 -15.70 12.74 -3.55
N LEU A 138 -15.09 11.64 -4.03
CA LEU A 138 -14.24 10.79 -3.20
C LEU A 138 -13.26 11.64 -2.35
N PRO A 139 -13.06 11.28 -1.08
CA PRO A 139 -12.11 12.00 -0.24
C PRO A 139 -10.70 11.85 -0.80
N THR A 140 -9.86 12.84 -0.50
CA THR A 140 -8.45 12.84 -0.86
C THR A 140 -7.59 12.54 0.35
N ARG A 141 -6.48 11.84 0.15
CA ARG A 141 -5.45 11.63 1.17
C ARG A 141 -4.10 12.11 0.67
N MET A 142 -3.22 12.50 1.59
CA MET A 142 -1.83 12.80 1.25
C MET A 142 -1.09 11.49 0.96
N ALA A 143 -0.54 11.37 -0.25
CA ALA A 143 0.18 10.19 -0.70
C ALA A 143 1.64 10.54 -1.00
N GLU A 144 2.54 9.67 -0.57
CA GLU A 144 3.98 9.80 -0.72
C GLU A 144 4.41 9.80 -2.18
N VAL A 145 5.30 10.72 -2.53
CA VAL A 145 5.98 10.79 -3.82
C VAL A 145 7.45 10.47 -3.59
N MET A 146 7.96 9.49 -4.34
CA MET A 146 9.30 8.93 -4.13
C MET A 146 10.24 9.29 -5.29
N ASP A 147 11.50 9.64 -4.98
CA ASP A 147 12.59 9.70 -5.96
C ASP A 147 13.27 8.34 -6.01
N VAL A 148 13.24 7.70 -7.16
CA VAL A 148 13.91 6.42 -7.38
C VAL A 148 15.13 6.69 -8.25
N ASP A 149 16.31 6.49 -7.68
CA ASP A 149 17.54 6.59 -8.46
C ASP A 149 17.62 5.40 -9.43
N GLU A 150 17.17 5.63 -10.67
CA GLU A 150 17.20 4.64 -11.75
C GLU A 150 18.60 4.10 -12.05
N GLN A 151 19.67 4.82 -11.69
CA GLN A 151 21.05 4.42 -11.90
C GLN A 151 21.55 3.53 -10.75
N ALA A 152 21.31 3.92 -9.49
CA ALA A 152 21.56 3.06 -8.33
C ALA A 152 20.74 1.76 -8.41
N PHE A 153 19.51 1.85 -8.90
CA PHE A 153 18.63 0.69 -9.10
C PHE A 153 19.17 -0.28 -10.16
N ARG A 154 19.76 0.24 -11.25
CA ARG A 154 20.45 -0.59 -12.27
C ARG A 154 21.69 -1.29 -11.74
N GLU A 155 22.30 -0.75 -10.69
CA GLU A 155 23.42 -1.34 -9.97
C GLU A 155 22.98 -2.25 -8.80
N GLY A 156 21.68 -2.56 -8.69
CA GLY A 156 21.14 -3.45 -7.67
C GLY A 156 20.99 -2.80 -6.28
N ARG A 157 21.13 -1.48 -6.16
CA ARG A 157 20.93 -0.72 -4.93
C ARG A 157 19.57 -0.02 -4.99
N VAL A 158 18.64 -0.39 -4.10
CA VAL A 158 17.36 0.33 -3.97
C VAL A 158 17.60 1.55 -3.08
N SER A 159 17.68 2.72 -3.68
CA SER A 159 17.66 4.02 -2.99
C SER A 159 16.38 4.75 -3.42
N ALA A 160 15.34 4.66 -2.59
CA ALA A 160 14.11 5.41 -2.77
C ALA A 160 14.05 6.50 -1.69
N LYS A 161 14.02 7.77 -2.09
CA LYS A 161 13.98 8.91 -1.18
C LYS A 161 12.58 9.54 -1.21
N LEU A 162 11.97 9.74 -0.05
CA LEU A 162 10.72 10.50 0.04
C LEU A 162 10.96 11.94 -0.39
N LEU A 163 10.23 12.40 -1.41
CA LEU A 163 10.27 13.78 -1.92
C LEU A 163 9.23 14.67 -1.28
N GLY A 164 8.07 14.12 -0.94
CA GLY A 164 6.95 14.88 -0.39
C GLY A 164 5.64 14.14 -0.55
N TYR A 165 4.54 14.90 -0.50
CA TYR A 165 3.19 14.36 -0.53
C TYR A 165 2.33 15.14 -1.52
N MET A 166 1.42 14.45 -2.20
CA MET A 166 0.35 15.06 -2.99
C MET A 166 -1.02 14.53 -2.57
N PRO A 167 -2.08 15.34 -2.59
CA PRO A 167 -3.43 14.84 -2.38
C PRO A 167 -3.80 13.93 -3.56
N THR A 168 -4.29 12.73 -3.26
CA THR A 168 -4.80 11.78 -4.28
C THR A 168 -6.17 11.29 -3.86
N PRO A 169 -7.15 11.18 -4.79
CA PRO A 169 -8.38 10.49 -4.51
C PRO A 169 -8.09 9.08 -4.04
N TYR A 170 -8.83 8.62 -3.04
CA TYR A 170 -8.83 7.22 -2.67
C TYR A 170 -10.26 6.76 -2.56
N GLU A 171 -10.51 5.51 -2.95
CA GLU A 171 -11.77 4.85 -2.68
C GLU A 171 -11.72 4.26 -1.27
N PRO A 172 -12.52 4.78 -0.33
CA PRO A 172 -12.86 4.00 0.83
C PRO A 172 -13.79 2.88 0.34
N THR A 173 -13.28 1.67 0.14
CA THR A 173 -14.01 0.57 -0.53
C THR A 173 -15.45 0.39 -0.03
N LEU A 174 -16.43 0.56 -0.94
CA LEU A 174 -17.81 0.02 -0.93
C LEU A 174 -18.45 -0.18 0.45
N VAL A 175 -19.16 0.86 0.90
CA VAL A 175 -20.02 0.82 2.09
C VAL A 175 -21.40 1.25 1.66
N GLN A 176 -22.27 0.26 1.60
CA GLN A 176 -23.69 0.42 1.46
C GLN A 176 -24.19 1.39 2.55
N HIS A 177 -24.75 2.53 2.16
CA HIS A 177 -25.50 3.40 3.06
C HIS A 177 -26.73 2.64 3.58
N VAL A 178 -26.55 1.91 4.67
CA VAL A 178 -27.61 1.53 5.61
C VAL A 178 -27.15 1.97 6.97
N LYS A 179 -27.12 3.29 7.25
CA LYS A 179 -26.83 3.87 8.58
C LYS A 179 -25.93 2.98 9.46
N LYS A 180 -24.74 2.60 8.99
CA LYS A 180 -23.73 1.82 9.72
C LYS A 180 -22.36 2.17 9.10
N ALA A 181 -21.37 2.34 9.97
CA ALA A 181 -20.03 2.89 9.68
C ALA A 181 -19.30 2.19 8.52
N SER A 182 -18.29 2.85 7.95
CA SER A 182 -17.60 2.41 6.74
C SER A 182 -16.78 1.12 6.94
N SER A 183 -16.57 0.29 5.90
CA SER A 183 -15.93 -1.03 5.98
C SER A 183 -14.42 -0.97 6.24
N ILE A 184 -13.76 0.14 5.91
CA ILE A 184 -12.37 0.45 6.31
C ILE A 184 -12.35 0.91 7.76
N ASP A 185 -13.34 1.68 8.21
CA ASP A 185 -13.52 1.93 9.65
C ASP A 185 -13.78 0.62 10.38
N GLN A 186 -14.52 -0.32 9.78
CA GLN A 186 -14.80 -1.62 10.37
C GLN A 186 -13.56 -2.53 10.39
N GLU A 187 -12.78 -2.62 9.31
CA GLU A 187 -11.55 -3.42 9.32
C GLU A 187 -10.52 -2.82 10.29
N ARG A 188 -10.42 -1.49 10.34
CA ARG A 188 -9.59 -0.79 11.31
C ARG A 188 -10.12 -0.95 12.74
N LEU A 189 -11.43 -0.93 12.94
CA LEU A 189 -12.10 -1.14 14.22
C LEU A 189 -11.86 -2.58 14.69
N GLU A 190 -12.00 -3.58 13.81
CA GLU A 190 -11.68 -4.98 14.11
C GLU A 190 -10.18 -5.14 14.47
N GLN A 191 -9.28 -4.44 13.76
CA GLN A 191 -7.86 -4.40 14.15
C GLN A 191 -7.68 -3.78 15.53
N LEU A 192 -8.37 -2.68 15.84
CA LEU A 192 -8.31 -2.01 17.14
C LEU A 192 -8.93 -2.86 18.25
N GLU A 193 -10.00 -3.59 17.98
CA GLU A 193 -10.67 -4.49 18.94
C GLU A 193 -9.77 -5.69 19.26
N ALA A 194 -9.22 -6.34 18.23
CA ALA A 194 -8.24 -7.41 18.42
C ALA A 194 -7.00 -6.89 19.16
N ALA A 195 -6.52 -5.69 18.79
CA ALA A 195 -5.37 -5.07 19.43
C ALA A 195 -5.63 -4.70 20.90
N ARG A 196 -6.80 -4.14 21.23
CA ARG A 196 -7.21 -3.85 22.61
C ARG A 196 -7.18 -5.11 23.46
N LYS A 197 -7.73 -6.21 22.96
CA LYS A 197 -7.69 -7.50 23.68
C LYS A 197 -6.26 -7.97 23.93
N VAL A 198 -5.37 -7.83 22.95
CA VAL A 198 -3.96 -8.18 23.14
C VAL A 198 -3.34 -7.29 24.22
N VAL A 199 -3.50 -5.96 24.13
CA VAL A 199 -2.96 -5.00 25.10
C VAL A 199 -3.51 -5.24 26.51
N GLU A 200 -4.82 -5.46 26.66
CA GLU A 200 -5.47 -5.76 27.95
C GLU A 200 -5.00 -7.10 28.54
N SER A 201 -4.56 -8.04 27.69
CA SER A 201 -4.00 -9.32 28.11
C SER A 201 -2.49 -9.30 28.33
N MET A 202 -1.82 -8.15 28.13
CA MET A 202 -0.39 -8.05 28.34
C MET A 202 -0.05 -8.18 29.82
N GLU A 203 0.90 -9.07 30.09
CA GLU A 203 1.40 -9.37 31.43
C GLU A 203 2.70 -8.61 31.71
N PRO A 204 2.88 -8.05 32.92
CA PRO A 204 4.15 -7.46 33.33
C PRO A 204 5.31 -8.45 33.26
N GLY A 205 6.48 -7.98 32.80
CA GLY A 205 7.71 -8.77 32.67
C GLY A 205 7.66 -9.85 31.57
N VAL A 206 6.71 -9.76 30.63
CA VAL A 206 6.63 -10.66 29.46
C VAL A 206 6.99 -9.89 28.19
N ALA A 207 7.88 -10.46 27.38
CA ALA A 207 8.27 -9.91 26.09
C ALA A 207 7.28 -10.31 24.99
N TYR A 208 6.76 -9.35 24.23
CA TYR A 208 5.85 -9.55 23.10
C TYR A 208 6.60 -9.30 21.80
N ILE A 209 6.85 -10.38 21.04
CA ILE A 209 7.41 -10.32 19.69
C ILE A 209 6.27 -9.97 18.73
N LEU A 210 6.27 -8.74 18.24
CA LEU A 210 5.28 -8.20 17.32
C LEU A 210 5.72 -8.43 15.87
N GLY A 211 5.10 -9.42 15.22
CA GLY A 211 5.31 -9.72 13.80
C GLY A 211 4.90 -8.58 12.85
N PRO A 212 5.19 -8.70 11.56
CA PRO A 212 4.91 -7.66 10.58
C PRO A 212 3.42 -7.52 10.25
N GLY A 213 3.06 -6.39 9.66
CA GLY A 213 1.74 -6.11 9.10
C GLY A 213 0.87 -5.14 9.90
N THR A 214 -0.13 -4.60 9.22
CA THR A 214 -1.04 -3.54 9.72
C THR A 214 -1.90 -3.99 10.90
N THR A 215 -2.29 -5.26 10.97
CA THR A 215 -3.06 -5.80 12.09
C THR A 215 -2.26 -5.80 13.39
N VAL A 216 -0.96 -6.12 13.33
CA VAL A 216 -0.08 -6.08 14.50
C VAL A 216 0.35 -4.64 14.82
N GLN A 217 0.47 -3.78 13.81
CA GLN A 217 0.74 -2.34 13.99
C GLN A 217 -0.29 -1.66 14.90
N ALA A 218 -1.57 -2.02 14.80
CA ALA A 218 -2.62 -1.49 15.67
C ALA A 218 -2.35 -1.72 17.18
N ILE A 219 -1.62 -2.78 17.55
CA ILE A 219 -1.23 -3.07 18.94
C ILE A 219 -0.19 -2.05 19.41
N ALA A 220 0.84 -1.82 18.60
CA ALA A 220 1.89 -0.85 18.92
C ALA A 220 1.32 0.58 19.03
N GLU A 221 0.41 0.96 18.13
CA GLU A 221 -0.25 2.27 18.16
C GLU A 221 -1.06 2.49 19.45
N LEU A 222 -1.76 1.47 19.96
CA LEU A 222 -2.49 1.56 21.23
C LEU A 222 -1.56 1.72 22.44
N LEU A 223 -0.33 1.21 22.33
CA LEU A 223 0.73 1.42 23.33
C LEU A 223 1.45 2.76 23.16
N GLY A 224 1.09 3.56 22.14
CA GLY A 224 1.78 4.81 21.83
C GLY A 224 3.17 4.61 21.19
N LEU A 225 3.43 3.44 20.61
CA LEU A 225 4.72 3.06 20.03
C LEU A 225 4.69 3.07 18.50
N GLU A 226 5.81 3.48 17.90
CA GLU A 226 5.98 3.43 16.44
C GLU A 226 6.58 2.09 16.00
N LYS A 227 5.78 1.28 15.28
CA LYS A 227 6.17 -0.04 14.76
C LYS A 227 6.82 0.01 13.38
N THR A 228 7.76 -0.88 13.12
CA THR A 228 8.23 -1.17 11.76
C THR A 228 7.22 -2.09 11.04
N LEU A 229 6.59 -1.59 9.97
CA LEU A 229 5.48 -2.31 9.30
C LEU A 229 5.88 -3.69 8.74
N LEU A 230 7.05 -3.78 8.11
CA LEU A 230 7.59 -5.04 7.55
C LEU A 230 8.60 -5.73 8.49
N GLY A 231 8.87 -5.12 9.64
CA GLY A 231 9.82 -5.60 10.62
C GLY A 231 9.17 -6.38 11.76
N VAL A 232 10.01 -7.01 12.57
CA VAL A 232 9.60 -7.64 13.83
C VAL A 232 10.12 -6.80 14.97
N ASP A 233 9.24 -6.40 15.89
CA ASP A 233 9.60 -5.57 17.03
C ASP A 233 9.37 -6.34 18.34
N VAL A 234 10.02 -5.94 19.43
CA VAL A 234 9.83 -6.53 20.75
C VAL A 234 9.41 -5.45 21.73
N VAL A 235 8.28 -5.70 22.39
CA VAL A 235 7.71 -4.82 23.41
C VAL A 235 7.68 -5.54 24.75
N MET A 236 8.01 -4.86 25.84
CA MET A 236 7.89 -5.37 27.20
C MET A 236 7.49 -4.22 28.13
N ASP A 237 6.57 -4.46 29.04
CA ASP A 237 6.08 -3.46 30.01
C ASP A 237 5.61 -2.13 29.36
N GLY A 238 5.04 -2.23 28.16
CA GLY A 238 4.54 -1.08 27.39
C GLY A 238 5.62 -0.28 26.65
N GLU A 239 6.88 -0.71 26.70
CA GLU A 239 7.99 -0.03 26.05
C GLU A 239 8.61 -0.85 24.92
N MET A 240 9.14 -0.16 23.91
CA MET A 240 9.85 -0.79 22.80
C MET A 240 11.26 -1.19 23.24
N VAL A 241 11.49 -2.49 23.42
CA VAL A 241 12.81 -3.04 23.81
C VAL A 241 13.70 -3.22 22.60
N VAL A 242 13.13 -3.67 21.47
CA VAL A 242 13.86 -3.88 20.22
C VAL A 242 13.01 -3.46 19.04
N LYS A 243 13.50 -2.51 18.24
CA LYS A 243 12.89 -2.12 16.95
C LYS A 243 13.61 -2.78 15.79
N ASP A 244 12.85 -3.31 14.83
CA ASP A 244 13.29 -3.99 13.61
C ASP A 244 14.37 -5.05 13.87
N ALA A 245 13.98 -6.07 14.64
CA ALA A 245 14.82 -7.14 15.10
C ALA A 245 15.05 -8.20 14.01
N ASN A 246 16.30 -8.65 13.90
CA ASN A 246 16.65 -9.92 13.28
C ASN A 246 16.59 -11.05 14.32
N GLU A 247 16.77 -12.30 13.89
CA GLU A 247 16.73 -13.48 14.75
C GLU A 247 17.62 -13.37 16.00
N GLU A 248 18.88 -12.96 15.83
CA GLU A 248 19.83 -12.83 16.95
C GLU A 248 19.33 -11.84 18.01
N ARG A 249 18.80 -10.69 17.58
CA ARG A 249 18.25 -9.68 18.49
C ARG A 249 16.98 -10.18 19.19
N LEU A 250 16.14 -10.95 18.50
CA LEU A 250 14.96 -11.58 19.11
C LEU A 250 15.36 -12.57 20.20
N LEU A 251 16.29 -13.49 19.92
CA LEU A 251 16.73 -14.53 20.87
C LEU A 251 17.33 -13.94 22.14
N ARG A 252 18.10 -12.85 22.01
CA ARG A 252 18.64 -12.07 23.14
C ARG A 252 17.54 -11.36 23.93
N ALA A 253 16.57 -10.75 23.23
CA ALA A 253 15.49 -10.01 23.88
C ALA A 253 14.56 -10.90 24.72
N ILE A 254 14.43 -12.17 24.35
CA ILE A 254 13.63 -13.17 25.08
C ILE A 254 14.46 -14.06 25.99
N GLU A 255 15.74 -13.74 26.22
CA GLU A 255 16.59 -14.54 27.09
C GLU A 255 16.26 -14.33 28.56
N GLY A 256 15.99 -15.42 29.29
CA GLY A 256 15.69 -15.37 30.73
C GLY A 256 14.32 -14.77 31.08
N VAL A 257 13.49 -14.43 30.10
CA VAL A 257 12.16 -13.85 30.29
C VAL A 257 11.10 -14.68 29.58
N ARG A 258 9.86 -14.64 30.09
CA ARG A 258 8.71 -15.23 29.38
C ARG A 258 8.44 -14.39 28.13
N ALA A 259 8.06 -15.04 27.03
CA ALA A 259 7.77 -14.35 25.79
C ALA A 259 6.52 -14.89 25.09
N LYS A 260 5.88 -14.04 24.29
CA LYS A 260 4.75 -14.38 23.41
C LYS A 260 5.02 -13.86 22.00
N ILE A 261 4.56 -14.58 20.99
CA ILE A 261 4.64 -14.14 19.58
C ILE A 261 3.25 -13.69 19.14
N VAL A 262 3.16 -12.46 18.61
CA VAL A 262 1.93 -11.92 18.04
C VAL A 262 2.09 -11.80 16.54
N VAL A 263 1.30 -12.55 15.77
CA VAL A 263 1.37 -12.60 14.31
C VAL A 263 0.00 -12.49 13.67
N SER A 264 -0.03 -12.05 12.41
CA SER A 264 -1.25 -12.02 11.60
C SER A 264 -1.04 -12.85 10.34
N PRO A 265 -2.05 -13.61 9.89
CA PRO A 265 -1.93 -14.35 8.64
C PRO A 265 -1.75 -13.41 7.45
N ILE A 266 -0.91 -13.82 6.50
CA ILE A 266 -0.80 -13.16 5.21
C ILE A 266 -2.12 -13.33 4.45
N GLY A 267 -2.74 -12.21 4.05
CA GLY A 267 -4.04 -12.19 3.39
C GLY A 267 -4.07 -13.08 2.14
N GLY A 268 -5.12 -13.89 2.01
CA GLY A 268 -5.34 -14.81 0.89
C GLY A 268 -4.46 -16.06 0.87
N GLN A 269 -3.42 -16.16 1.71
CA GLN A 269 -2.55 -17.34 1.78
C GLN A 269 -2.65 -18.09 3.11
N GLY A 270 -2.88 -17.37 4.21
CA GLY A 270 -3.04 -17.95 5.55
C GLY A 270 -1.74 -18.31 6.26
N PHE A 271 -0.57 -17.96 5.70
CA PHE A 271 0.71 -18.19 6.38
C PHE A 271 0.86 -17.30 7.61
N ILE A 272 1.15 -17.90 8.76
CA ILE A 272 1.45 -17.20 10.03
C ILE A 272 2.95 -17.20 10.37
N PHE A 273 3.72 -18.14 9.81
CA PHE A 273 5.18 -18.21 9.95
C PHE A 273 5.86 -18.56 8.63
N GLY A 274 7.12 -18.14 8.51
CA GLY A 274 7.98 -18.37 7.36
C GLY A 274 7.90 -17.24 6.36
N ARG A 275 6.80 -17.17 5.63
CA ARG A 275 6.64 -16.15 4.59
C ARG A 275 6.42 -14.78 5.21
N GLY A 276 7.25 -13.81 4.82
CA GLY A 276 7.11 -12.41 5.24
C GLY A 276 7.55 -12.09 6.67
N ASN A 277 7.95 -13.09 7.48
CA ASN A 277 8.41 -12.90 8.86
C ASN A 277 9.53 -13.87 9.26
N GLN A 278 10.47 -14.14 8.34
CA GLN A 278 11.60 -15.08 8.53
C GLN A 278 12.48 -14.77 9.75
N GLN A 279 12.45 -13.53 10.25
CA GLN A 279 13.15 -13.17 11.48
C GLN A 279 12.65 -13.97 12.69
N ILE A 280 11.38 -14.40 12.70
CA ILE A 280 10.82 -15.30 13.71
C ILE A 280 11.18 -16.74 13.35
N SER A 281 12.44 -17.09 13.59
CA SER A 281 13.03 -18.36 13.19
C SER A 281 12.47 -19.56 13.97
N PRO A 282 12.74 -20.80 13.53
CA PRO A 282 12.41 -22.00 14.29
C PRO A 282 12.93 -22.00 15.73
N GLU A 283 14.12 -21.43 15.97
CA GLU A 283 14.72 -21.34 17.30
C GLU A 283 13.91 -20.39 18.20
N VAL A 284 13.51 -19.23 17.67
CA VAL A 284 12.64 -18.28 18.38
C VAL A 284 11.30 -18.93 18.73
N ILE A 285 10.66 -19.61 17.79
CA ILE A 285 9.36 -20.26 17.99
C ILE A 285 9.48 -21.38 19.05
N ARG A 286 10.54 -22.20 18.99
CA ARG A 286 10.78 -23.27 19.98
C ARG A 286 11.02 -22.71 21.39
N LYS A 287 11.75 -21.60 21.50
CA LYS A 287 12.02 -20.93 22.79
C LYS A 287 10.76 -20.30 23.39
N VAL A 288 9.87 -19.76 22.55
CA VAL A 288 8.60 -19.17 22.98
C VAL A 288 7.54 -20.23 23.31
N GLY A 289 7.45 -21.30 22.53
CA GLY A 289 6.45 -22.35 22.69
C GLY A 289 5.13 -22.04 21.96
N LYS A 290 4.44 -23.08 21.49
CA LYS A 290 3.23 -22.99 20.66
C LYS A 290 2.07 -22.33 21.40
N GLU A 291 1.94 -22.63 22.68
CA GLU A 291 0.95 -22.12 23.60
C GLU A 291 1.03 -20.60 23.82
N ASN A 292 2.18 -20.00 23.48
CA ASN A 292 2.43 -18.57 23.61
C ASN A 292 2.34 -17.82 22.26
N ILE A 293 1.78 -18.46 21.24
CA ILE A 293 1.50 -17.84 19.93
C ILE A 293 0.09 -17.24 19.96
N VAL A 294 0.02 -15.94 19.71
CA VAL A 294 -1.21 -15.17 19.61
C VAL A 294 -1.41 -14.77 18.16
N VAL A 295 -2.43 -15.33 17.51
CA VAL A 295 -2.77 -14.97 16.13
C VAL A 295 -3.86 -13.90 16.14
N VAL A 296 -3.61 -12.78 15.46
CA VAL A 296 -4.57 -11.67 15.31
C VAL A 296 -4.95 -11.49 13.84
N ALA A 297 -6.22 -11.32 13.55
CA ALA A 297 -6.71 -11.12 12.19
C ALA A 297 -7.95 -10.22 12.18
N THR A 298 -8.34 -9.76 11.00
CA THR A 298 -9.68 -9.22 10.76
C THR A 298 -10.58 -10.35 10.29
N ARG A 299 -11.90 -10.24 10.51
CA ARG A 299 -12.86 -11.23 10.01
C ARG A 299 -12.73 -11.40 8.50
N LYS A 300 -12.48 -10.29 7.81
CA LYS A 300 -12.20 -10.25 6.36
C LYS A 300 -11.00 -11.12 5.96
N LYS A 301 -9.87 -11.03 6.69
CA LYS A 301 -8.68 -11.86 6.40
C LYS A 301 -8.95 -13.35 6.59
N LEU A 302 -9.86 -13.72 7.51
CA LEU A 302 -10.19 -15.12 7.78
C LEU A 302 -11.24 -15.69 6.82
N LYS A 303 -12.13 -14.85 6.28
CA LYS A 303 -13.27 -15.27 5.46
C LYS A 303 -12.88 -16.12 4.24
N ASP A 304 -11.75 -15.79 3.63
CA ASP A 304 -11.27 -16.45 2.42
C ASP A 304 -10.21 -17.54 2.70
N LEU A 305 -10.00 -17.88 3.99
CA LEU A 305 -9.02 -18.88 4.42
C LEU A 305 -9.72 -20.16 4.86
N ASP A 306 -9.31 -21.26 4.26
CA ASP A 306 -9.68 -22.62 4.64
C ASP A 306 -8.92 -23.09 5.90
N ALA A 307 -7.66 -22.69 6.01
CA ALA A 307 -6.79 -22.99 7.14
C ALA A 307 -5.65 -21.97 7.25
N LEU A 308 -4.99 -21.99 8.40
CA LEU A 308 -3.71 -21.33 8.59
C LEU A 308 -2.58 -22.26 8.13
N ARG A 309 -1.45 -21.68 7.75
CA ARG A 309 -0.30 -22.41 7.19
C ARG A 309 0.99 -21.99 7.87
N VAL A 310 1.94 -22.90 7.96
CA VAL A 310 3.29 -22.64 8.45
C VAL A 310 4.32 -23.15 7.44
N ASP A 311 5.44 -22.43 7.31
CA ASP A 311 6.58 -22.79 6.46
C ASP A 311 7.85 -22.30 7.15
N THR A 312 8.16 -22.86 8.32
CA THR A 312 9.26 -22.37 9.16
C THR A 312 10.64 -22.74 8.60
N GLY A 313 10.70 -23.60 7.58
CA GLY A 313 11.93 -24.22 7.08
C GLY A 313 12.41 -25.40 7.93
N ASP A 314 11.69 -25.76 9.00
CA ASP A 314 11.95 -26.89 9.89
C ASP A 314 10.72 -27.82 9.93
N PRO A 315 10.77 -28.98 9.22
CA PRO A 315 9.63 -29.89 9.11
C PRO A 315 9.14 -30.47 10.44
N GLU A 316 10.03 -30.64 11.43
CA GLU A 316 9.61 -31.12 12.75
C GLU A 316 8.82 -30.07 13.50
N LEU A 317 9.25 -28.80 13.39
CA LEU A 317 8.54 -27.69 14.00
C LEU A 317 7.19 -27.45 13.31
N ASP A 318 7.15 -27.47 11.97
CA ASP A 318 5.91 -27.34 11.21
C ASP A 318 4.88 -28.40 11.66
N MET A 319 5.32 -29.65 11.86
CA MET A 319 4.46 -30.72 12.37
C MET A 319 3.95 -30.44 13.79
N LYS A 320 4.77 -29.87 14.68
CA LYS A 320 4.35 -29.50 16.04
C LYS A 320 3.35 -28.34 16.05
N LEU A 321 3.47 -27.42 15.10
CA LEU A 321 2.59 -26.26 14.98
C LEU A 321 1.20 -26.63 14.45
N ARG A 322 1.05 -27.75 13.73
CA ARG A 322 -0.24 -28.26 13.24
C ARG A 322 -1.29 -28.46 14.33
N GLY A 323 -2.54 -28.42 13.93
CA GLY A 323 -3.69 -28.54 14.82
C GLY A 323 -4.39 -27.22 15.05
N LYS A 324 -5.29 -27.20 16.03
CA LYS A 324 -6.15 -26.05 16.31
C LYS A 324 -5.40 -24.93 17.01
N ILE A 325 -5.61 -23.70 16.55
CA ILE A 325 -5.13 -22.48 17.19
C ILE A 325 -6.26 -21.45 17.30
N LYS A 326 -6.23 -20.66 18.37
CA LYS A 326 -7.16 -19.56 18.58
C LYS A 326 -6.67 -18.32 17.84
N VAL A 327 -7.57 -17.69 17.10
CA VAL A 327 -7.36 -16.45 16.37
C VAL A 327 -8.27 -15.37 16.96
N LEU A 328 -7.67 -14.24 17.35
CA LEU A 328 -8.40 -13.05 17.75
C LEU A 328 -8.84 -12.30 16.49
N ALA A 329 -10.15 -12.31 16.21
CA ALA A 329 -10.76 -11.71 15.03
C ALA A 329 -11.74 -10.61 15.44
N GLY A 330 -11.25 -9.38 15.56
CA GLY A 330 -12.01 -8.29 16.17
C GLY A 330 -12.38 -8.60 17.63
N ASP A 331 -13.67 -8.50 17.94
CA ASP A 331 -14.25 -8.81 19.24
C ASP A 331 -14.54 -10.30 19.50
N GLU A 332 -14.16 -11.21 18.60
CA GLU A 332 -14.38 -12.65 18.74
C GLU A 332 -13.07 -13.46 18.80
N VAL A 333 -13.19 -14.70 19.28
CA VAL A 333 -12.13 -15.71 19.24
C VAL A 333 -12.62 -16.83 18.33
N VAL A 334 -11.91 -17.07 17.24
CA VAL A 334 -12.22 -18.14 16.28
C VAL A 334 -11.15 -19.22 16.40
N GLU A 335 -11.54 -20.49 16.30
CA GLU A 335 -10.59 -21.60 16.24
C GLU A 335 -10.36 -21.99 14.78
N MET A 336 -9.10 -22.03 14.35
CA MET A 336 -8.72 -22.43 13.00
C MET A 336 -7.71 -23.56 13.03
N GLU A 337 -7.74 -24.42 12.00
CA GLU A 337 -6.76 -25.47 11.79
C GLU A 337 -5.47 -24.88 11.21
N VAL A 338 -4.31 -25.31 11.72
CA VAL A 338 -3.00 -25.05 11.12
C VAL A 338 -2.55 -26.30 10.37
N LEU A 339 -2.26 -26.14 9.08
CA LEU A 339 -1.76 -27.18 8.16
C LEU A 339 -0.25 -27.08 7.94
#